data_AF-A0A6Y0FY99-F1
#
_entry.id   AF-A0A6Y0FY99-F1
#
_cell.length_a   1.000
_cell.length_b   1.000
_cell.length_c   1.000
_cell.angle_alpha   90.00
_cell.angle_beta   90.00
_cell.angle_gamma   90.00
#
_symmetry.space_group_name_H-M   'P 1'
#
loop_
_entity.id
_entity.type
_entity.pdbx_description
1 polymer ?
#
loop_
_entity_poly.entity_id
_entity_poly.type
_entity_poly.pdbx_seq_one_letter_code
_entity_poly.pdbx_strand_id
1 'polypeptide(L)'
;MNSISGDRFRGWRNWLLGADGIANTLGSLRGSGYGYPDIGGVVLAAYCGTSDTDSSRKFYRGVRVPGSRLAVISVTAACNTGGPYASTPQVVVASPGLYPMAGTFTALSGLPGNSGGTTTAMIGLFVRTA
;
A
#
# COMPACT_ATOMS: atom_id res chain seq x y z
N MET A 1 10.61 16.81 20.50
CA MET A 1 9.39 15.97 20.39
C MET A 1 8.55 16.57 19.28
N ASN A 2 8.47 15.92 18.12
CA ASN A 2 7.74 16.48 16.99
C ASN A 2 6.24 16.22 17.18
N SER A 3 5.53 17.27 17.55
CA SER A 3 4.07 17.34 17.55
C SER A 3 3.56 16.99 16.15
N ILE A 4 2.82 15.88 16.05
CA ILE A 4 2.07 15.54 14.84
C ILE A 4 0.76 16.33 14.94
N SER A 5 0.72 17.50 14.29
CA SER A 5 -0.43 18.40 14.31
C SER A 5 -1.75 17.66 13.96
N GLY A 6 -2.76 17.90 14.78
CA GLY A 6 -3.96 17.07 15.00
C GLY A 6 -5.05 17.07 13.93
N ASP A 7 -4.72 17.32 12.66
CA ASP A 7 -5.73 17.43 11.58
C ASP A 7 -5.71 16.30 10.54
N ARG A 8 -4.78 15.32 10.64
CA ARG A 8 -4.56 14.33 9.55
C ARG A 8 -5.46 13.09 9.54
N PHE A 9 -6.29 12.89 10.56
CA PHE A 9 -7.18 11.74 10.64
C PHE A 9 -8.63 12.17 10.88
N ARG A 10 -9.18 13.04 10.01
CA ARG A 10 -10.58 13.49 10.09
C ARG A 10 -11.57 12.33 10.18
N GLY A 11 -11.27 11.16 9.59
CA GLY A 11 -12.09 9.94 9.69
C GLY A 11 -12.07 9.25 11.06
N TRP A 12 -11.10 9.56 11.92
CA TRP A 12 -10.85 8.83 13.18
C TRP A 12 -11.22 9.62 14.44
N ARG A 13 -11.90 10.79 14.32
CA ARG A 13 -12.29 11.59 15.49
C ARG A 13 -13.39 10.89 16.31
N ASN A 14 -12.95 10.09 17.27
CA ASN A 14 -13.46 9.78 18.61
C ASN A 14 -14.94 9.42 18.85
N TRP A 15 -15.83 9.39 17.85
CA TRP A 15 -17.23 8.94 18.02
C TRP A 15 -17.72 7.98 16.92
N LEU A 16 -16.85 7.58 15.97
CA LEU A 16 -17.22 6.81 14.76
C LEU A 16 -16.47 5.47 14.58
N LEU A 17 -15.71 5.01 15.58
CA LEU A 17 -15.01 3.70 15.54
C LEU A 17 -15.96 2.48 15.69
N GLY A 18 -17.24 2.62 15.33
CA GLY A 18 -18.08 1.47 15.05
C GLY A 18 -17.55 0.72 13.83
N ALA A 19 -17.97 -0.55 13.66
CA ALA A 19 -17.53 -1.39 12.55
C ALA A 19 -17.70 -0.70 11.18
N ASP A 20 -18.78 0.06 11.00
CA ASP A 20 -19.07 0.78 9.76
C ASP A 20 -18.10 1.93 9.48
N GLY A 21 -17.66 2.67 10.50
CA GLY A 21 -16.69 3.75 10.32
C GLY A 21 -15.30 3.21 9.97
N ILE A 22 -14.93 2.06 10.52
CA ILE A 22 -13.70 1.34 10.14
C ILE A 22 -13.82 0.85 8.70
N ALA A 23 -14.91 0.19 8.32
CA ALA A 23 -15.13 -0.32 6.97
C ALA A 23 -15.13 0.81 5.93
N ASN A 24 -15.82 1.92 6.20
CA ASN A 24 -15.85 3.09 5.32
C ASN A 24 -14.47 3.73 5.16
N THR A 25 -13.66 3.76 6.22
CA THR A 25 -12.28 4.27 6.16
C THR A 25 -11.39 3.35 5.32
N LEU A 26 -11.46 2.03 5.56
CA LEU A 26 -10.66 1.04 4.85
C LEU A 26 -11.07 0.89 3.37
N GLY A 27 -12.35 1.04 3.06
CA GLY A 27 -12.90 1.01 1.70
C GLY A 27 -12.91 2.36 0.99
N SER A 28 -12.42 3.44 1.62
CA SER A 28 -12.42 4.77 1.03
C SER A 28 -11.54 4.84 -0.22
N LEU A 29 -12.09 5.36 -1.31
CA LEU A 29 -11.41 5.48 -2.60
C LEU A 29 -11.21 6.95 -2.97
N ARG A 30 -9.99 7.27 -3.42
CA ARG A 30 -9.71 8.52 -4.13
C ARG A 30 -10.08 8.33 -5.60
N GLY A 31 -10.97 9.18 -6.13
CA GLY A 31 -11.66 9.10 -7.44
C GLY A 31 -10.79 9.05 -8.71
N SER A 32 -9.81 8.16 -8.75
CA SER A 32 -8.80 8.00 -9.81
C SER A 32 -9.07 6.81 -10.72
N GLY A 33 -10.21 6.13 -10.61
CA GLY A 33 -10.53 4.92 -11.39
C GLY A 33 -9.68 3.68 -11.06
N TYR A 34 -8.49 3.87 -10.47
CA TYR A 34 -7.55 2.80 -10.08
C TYR A 34 -7.75 2.29 -8.64
N GLY A 35 -8.78 2.77 -7.93
CA GLY A 35 -9.11 2.30 -6.58
C GLY A 35 -8.06 2.64 -5.51
N TYR A 36 -7.32 3.74 -5.64
CA TYR A 36 -6.37 4.16 -4.61
C TYR A 36 -7.07 4.59 -3.32
N PRO A 37 -6.49 4.31 -2.14
CA PRO A 37 -7.09 4.70 -0.88
C PRO A 37 -7.13 6.23 -0.70
N ASP A 38 -8.15 6.74 -0.01
CA ASP A 38 -8.09 8.10 0.50
C ASP A 38 -7.22 8.20 1.78
N ILE A 39 -7.04 9.40 2.34
CA ILE A 39 -6.28 9.61 3.57
C ILE A 39 -6.86 8.75 4.71
N GLY A 40 -6.01 7.97 5.36
CA GLY A 40 -6.38 6.98 6.38
C GLY A 40 -6.72 5.61 5.82
N GLY A 41 -6.89 5.47 4.50
CA GLY A 41 -7.12 4.20 3.83
C GLY A 41 -5.84 3.37 3.72
N VAL A 42 -6.03 2.05 3.62
CA VAL A 42 -4.97 1.05 3.62
C VAL A 42 -4.87 0.40 2.24
N VAL A 43 -3.65 0.11 1.79
CA VAL A 43 -3.40 -0.55 0.51
C VAL A 43 -2.29 -1.59 0.63
N LEU A 44 -2.50 -2.74 -0.01
CA LEU A 44 -1.44 -3.71 -0.31
C LEU A 44 -0.78 -3.28 -1.63
N ALA A 45 0.48 -2.87 -1.56
CA ALA A 45 1.19 -2.30 -2.70
C ALA A 45 2.59 -2.87 -2.83
N ALA A 46 3.14 -2.75 -4.03
CA ALA A 46 4.54 -3.03 -4.34
C ALA A 46 5.35 -1.73 -4.23
N TYR A 47 6.42 -1.75 -3.45
CA TYR A 47 7.39 -0.68 -3.35
C TYR A 47 8.52 -0.89 -4.36
N CYS A 48 8.71 0.07 -5.25
CA CYS A 48 9.69 0.02 -6.33
C CYS A 48 10.99 0.77 -6.01
N GLY A 49 11.31 0.97 -4.73
CA GLY A 49 12.52 1.70 -4.31
C GLY A 49 12.33 3.22 -4.30
N THR A 50 13.39 3.96 -4.02
CA THR A 50 13.40 5.43 -4.04
C THR A 50 13.65 6.00 -5.44
N SER A 51 14.31 5.23 -6.31
CA SER A 51 14.57 5.54 -7.71
C SER A 51 14.61 4.25 -8.55
N ASP A 52 14.56 4.38 -9.88
CA ASP A 52 14.54 3.22 -10.78
C ASP A 52 15.86 2.44 -10.74
N THR A 53 16.94 3.10 -10.35
CA THR A 53 18.27 2.52 -10.13
C THR A 53 18.51 2.06 -8.70
N ASP A 54 17.52 2.14 -7.80
CA ASP A 54 17.65 1.69 -6.42
C ASP A 54 17.88 0.17 -6.38
N SER A 55 19.10 -0.23 -6.02
CA SER A 55 19.55 -1.62 -5.91
C SER A 55 19.46 -2.18 -4.49
N SER A 56 18.96 -1.40 -3.53
CA SER A 56 18.76 -1.80 -2.14
C SER A 56 17.38 -1.34 -1.68
N ARG A 57 16.36 -1.70 -2.46
CA ARG A 57 14.97 -1.34 -2.19
C ARG A 57 14.57 -1.98 -0.88
N LYS A 58 14.13 -1.17 0.06
CA LYS A 58 13.67 -1.63 1.37
C LYS A 58 12.66 -0.68 1.98
N PHE A 59 11.76 -1.23 2.77
CA PHE A 59 10.90 -0.49 3.67
C PHE A 59 10.66 -1.33 4.94
N TYR A 60 10.27 -0.67 6.01
CA TYR A 60 9.88 -1.29 7.26
C TYR A 60 8.80 -0.46 7.95
N ARG A 61 8.09 -1.06 8.90
CA ARG A 61 6.98 -0.42 9.60
C ARG A 61 7.39 0.97 10.13
N GLY A 62 6.57 1.97 9.84
CA GLY A 62 6.77 3.36 10.24
C GLY A 62 7.50 4.24 9.22
N VAL A 63 8.17 3.66 8.22
CA VAL A 63 8.83 4.44 7.16
C VAL A 63 7.78 5.10 6.27
N ARG A 64 8.02 6.37 5.93
CA ARG A 64 7.24 7.10 4.94
C ARG A 64 7.76 6.83 3.54
N VAL A 65 6.86 6.53 2.62
CA VAL A 65 7.14 6.31 1.21
C VAL A 65 6.26 7.22 0.36
N PRO A 66 6.79 7.86 -0.68
CA PRO A 66 5.98 8.60 -1.63
C PRO A 66 5.11 7.63 -2.45
N GLY A 67 3.84 7.97 -2.66
CA GLY A 67 2.91 7.15 -3.44
C GLY A 67 3.37 6.90 -4.87
N SER A 68 4.13 7.83 -5.47
CA SER A 68 4.74 7.66 -6.80
C SER A 68 5.75 6.52 -6.88
N ARG A 69 6.15 5.93 -5.75
CA ARG A 69 7.03 4.75 -5.66
C ARG A 69 6.28 3.48 -5.24
N LEU A 70 4.97 3.59 -5.04
CA LEU A 70 4.08 2.47 -4.81
C LEU A 70 3.32 2.11 -6.10
N ALA A 71 3.22 0.81 -6.34
CA ALA A 71 2.47 0.23 -7.43
C ALA A 71 1.33 -0.63 -6.91
N VAL A 72 0.19 -0.59 -7.60
CA VAL A 72 -0.87 -1.58 -7.40
C VAL A 72 -0.35 -2.93 -7.84
N ILE A 73 -0.78 -3.97 -7.13
CA ILE A 73 -0.50 -5.34 -7.51
C ILE A 73 -1.78 -6.09 -7.85
N SER A 74 -1.66 -7.08 -8.72
CA SER A 74 -2.67 -8.12 -8.90
C SER A 74 -2.05 -9.46 -8.54
N VAL A 75 -2.73 -10.22 -7.69
CA VAL A 75 -2.32 -11.59 -7.33
C VAL A 75 -3.29 -12.56 -7.97
N THR A 76 -2.81 -13.40 -8.87
CA THR A 76 -3.63 -14.37 -9.60
C THR A 76 -3.23 -15.79 -9.25
N ALA A 77 -4.21 -16.67 -9.07
CA ALA A 77 -4.04 -18.09 -8.81
C ALA A 77 -5.05 -18.87 -9.66
N ALA A 78 -4.77 -20.14 -9.96
CA ALA A 78 -5.74 -20.98 -10.66
C ALA A 78 -6.93 -21.28 -9.74
N CYS A 79 -8.13 -21.27 -10.30
CA CYS A 79 -9.37 -21.51 -9.55
C CYS A 79 -10.13 -22.72 -10.10
N ASN A 80 -10.66 -23.55 -9.20
CA ASN A 80 -11.59 -24.64 -9.49
C ASN A 80 -12.73 -24.58 -8.47
N THR A 81 -13.99 -24.53 -8.92
CA THR A 81 -15.16 -24.45 -8.03
C THR A 81 -15.62 -25.81 -7.52
N GLY A 82 -15.08 -26.91 -8.05
CA GLY A 82 -15.40 -28.29 -7.63
C GLY A 82 -14.58 -28.81 -6.44
N GLY A 83 -13.57 -28.07 -5.99
CA GLY A 83 -12.72 -28.46 -4.85
C GLY A 83 -11.39 -27.70 -4.82
N PRO A 84 -10.58 -27.92 -3.77
CA PRO A 84 -9.28 -27.28 -3.63
C PRO A 84 -8.36 -27.59 -4.81
N TYR A 85 -7.65 -26.57 -5.30
CA TYR A 85 -6.67 -26.71 -6.37
C TYR A 85 -5.38 -25.99 -5.97
N ALA A 86 -4.27 -26.72 -5.93
CA ALA A 86 -2.97 -26.13 -5.66
C ALA A 86 -2.49 -25.37 -6.90
N SER A 87 -2.02 -24.14 -6.72
CA SER A 87 -1.40 -23.37 -7.79
C SER A 87 -0.31 -22.44 -7.27
N THR A 88 0.65 -22.14 -8.13
CA THR A 88 1.67 -21.12 -7.85
C THR A 88 1.06 -19.75 -8.13
N PRO A 89 0.91 -18.87 -7.14
CA PRO A 89 0.38 -17.53 -7.37
C PRO A 89 1.35 -16.72 -8.24
N GLN A 90 0.81 -15.89 -9.12
CA GLN A 90 1.55 -14.88 -9.86
C GLN A 90 1.24 -13.51 -9.28
N VAL A 91 2.24 -12.66 -9.15
CA VAL A 91 2.08 -11.25 -8.78
C VAL A 91 2.45 -10.39 -9.97
N VAL A 92 1.51 -9.59 -10.43
CA VAL A 92 1.72 -8.55 -11.45
C VAL A 92 1.84 -7.22 -10.75
N VAL A 93 2.92 -6.48 -11.02
CA VAL A 93 3.17 -5.14 -10.46
C VAL A 93 2.93 -4.11 -11.55
N ALA A 94 1.97 -3.21 -11.34
CA ALA A 94 1.73 -2.10 -12.26
C ALA A 94 2.94 -1.14 -12.28
N SER A 95 3.22 -0.49 -13.41
CA SER A 95 4.27 0.53 -13.45
C SER A 95 3.84 1.76 -12.64
N PRO A 96 4.58 2.17 -11.58
CA PRO A 96 4.27 3.41 -10.85
C PRO A 96 4.30 4.65 -11.74
N GLY A 97 5.06 4.62 -12.86
CA GLY A 97 5.13 5.73 -13.80
C GLY A 97 3.89 5.87 -14.69
N LEU A 98 3.18 4.77 -14.96
CA LEU A 98 1.93 4.79 -15.73
C LEU A 98 0.70 4.96 -14.85
N TYR A 99 0.76 4.45 -13.62
CA TYR A 99 -0.34 4.42 -12.66
C TYR A 99 0.12 4.95 -11.29
N PRO A 100 0.49 6.24 -11.19
CA PRO A 100 1.07 6.80 -9.98
C PRO A 100 0.03 6.93 -8.87
N MET A 101 0.35 6.41 -7.68
CA MET A 101 -0.43 6.72 -6.48
C MET A 101 -0.06 8.12 -5.97
N ALA A 102 -1.07 8.93 -5.69
CA ALA A 102 -0.87 10.26 -5.12
C ALA A 102 -0.65 10.20 -3.61
N GLY A 103 0.17 11.12 -3.09
CA GLY A 103 0.30 11.36 -1.66
C GLY A 103 1.49 10.67 -0.98
N THR A 104 1.45 10.62 0.35
CA THR A 104 2.47 10.00 1.20
C THR A 104 1.86 8.86 2.00
N PHE A 105 2.57 7.74 2.04
CA PHE A 105 2.15 6.53 2.73
C PHE A 105 3.11 6.19 3.86
N THR A 106 2.60 5.57 4.91
CA THR A 106 3.41 4.98 5.97
C THR A 106 3.32 3.46 5.86
N ALA A 107 4.46 2.79 5.86
CA ALA A 107 4.53 1.34 5.87
C ALA A 107 3.97 0.76 7.18
N LEU A 108 3.12 -0.25 7.06
CA LEU A 108 2.56 -1.02 8.16
C LEU A 108 3.18 -2.41 8.29
N SER A 109 3.97 -2.84 7.30
CA SER A 109 4.73 -4.09 7.28
C SER A 109 6.20 -3.84 6.89
N GLY A 110 6.96 -4.92 6.69
CA GLY A 110 8.36 -4.87 6.24
C GLY A 110 9.36 -5.10 7.36
N LEU A 111 10.57 -5.53 6.97
CA LEU A 111 11.67 -5.89 7.87
C LEU A 111 12.93 -5.08 7.47
N PRO A 112 13.60 -4.39 8.40
CA PRO A 112 14.77 -3.55 8.07
C PRO A 112 15.93 -4.30 7.42
N GLY A 113 16.08 -5.59 7.73
CA GLY A 113 17.18 -6.44 7.24
C GLY A 113 16.95 -7.08 5.88
N ASN A 114 15.80 -6.86 5.23
CA ASN A 114 15.51 -7.41 3.91
C ASN A 114 15.53 -6.31 2.85
N SER A 115 16.17 -6.58 1.71
CA SER A 115 16.22 -5.65 0.58
C SER A 115 16.11 -6.38 -0.75
N GLY A 116 15.38 -5.78 -1.69
CA GLY A 116 15.33 -6.20 -3.09
C GLY A 116 16.31 -5.43 -3.97
N GLY A 117 16.69 -6.02 -5.10
CA GLY A 117 17.50 -5.36 -6.13
C GLY A 117 16.69 -4.48 -7.08
N THR A 118 17.32 -3.98 -8.13
CA THR A 118 16.73 -3.07 -9.15
C THR A 118 15.57 -3.70 -9.93
N THR A 119 15.50 -5.04 -9.98
CA THR A 119 14.43 -5.78 -10.67
C THR A 119 13.35 -6.30 -9.72
N THR A 120 13.50 -6.08 -8.41
CA THR A 120 12.57 -6.59 -7.40
C THR A 120 11.65 -5.48 -6.90
N ALA A 121 10.36 -5.75 -6.76
CA ALA A 121 9.47 -4.90 -5.97
C ALA A 121 9.17 -5.56 -4.63
N MET A 122 9.14 -4.78 -3.55
CA MET A 122 8.84 -5.31 -2.23
C MET A 122 7.37 -5.09 -1.90
N ILE A 123 6.63 -6.16 -1.63
CA ILE A 123 5.19 -6.07 -1.37
C ILE A 123 4.96 -5.83 0.12
N GLY A 124 4.07 -4.88 0.44
CA GLY A 124 3.74 -4.54 1.81
C GLY A 124 2.40 -3.86 1.97
N LEU A 125 2.00 -3.72 3.22
CA LEU A 125 0.82 -2.98 3.62
C LEU A 125 1.23 -1.54 3.94
N PHE A 126 0.45 -0.59 3.45
CA PHE A 126 0.69 0.83 3.63
C PHE A 126 -0.60 1.55 4.00
N VAL A 127 -0.51 2.62 4.79
CA VAL A 127 -1.62 3.54 5.05
C VAL A 127 -1.32 4.90 4.46
N ARG A 128 -2.28 5.51 3.77
CA ARG A 128 -2.12 6.86 3.23
C ARG A 128 -2.25 7.89 4.35
N THR A 129 -1.32 8.84 4.42
CA THR A 129 -1.24 9.84 5.50
C THR A 129 -1.27 11.29 5.02
N ALA A 130 -1.11 11.52 3.72
CA ALA A 130 -1.27 12.79 3.03
C ALA A 130 -1.61 12.51 1.55
#